data_AF-A0A6C0LGR9-F1
#
_entry.id   AF-A0A6C0LGR9-F1
#
_cell.length_a   1.000
_cell.length_b   1.000
_cell.length_c   1.000
_cell.angle_alpha   90.00
_cell.angle_beta   90.00
_cell.angle_gamma   90.00
#
_symmetry.space_group_name_H-M   'P 1'
#
loop_
_entity.id
_entity.type
_entity.pdbx_description
1 polymer ?
#
loop_
_entity_poly.entity_id
_entity_poly.type
_entity_poly.pdbx_seq_one_letter_code
_entity_poly.pdbx_strand_id
1 'polypeptide(L)'
;MNKLTKWLKITNQYSTDDNDQKPSHLLLNGFKLYVKDENLEIFNKKYAEVISENEKLYIVECRKNIFKLFFDLDFLLSDEKYEIIKTKIENNEENIFIEFIKIINDVIYDFFEQYYNCIVTTADDKKVKKICKDKDNPEKVDSKELIKKGFHLHFPDINTNKNIALEIRKTCIKRLNKYKNFFENTVSDILDEHVFTTSGLRLTGSRKGHFISQTKEFVDEGRPYNLLYTLKSNEHNLDMLEEYKKDYILLVNKTSIITIDDYITNIKNNPNLECDDCEQETYNNNDINNLPNSSWKRLSKDDVRHIEILRFFNIYVKDYTIKDIKRVFYSENESVYILCSQSKYCTNTGKNHNSEHIYFKLNKDGICQKCFCRCDTMDGRKHGYCKDYESEYLPCTPQLRKVLNFKEIKVDKTKILKNNKNNDDDININCLFDNLRMEWYNQFTNKEKLPSKKKYNKKM
;
A
#
# COMPACT_ATOMS: atom_id res chain seq x y z
N MET A 1 9.94 32.57 32.39
CA MET A 1 8.80 31.66 32.15
C MET A 1 8.04 32.21 30.95
N ASN A 2 7.93 31.43 29.88
CA ASN A 2 7.45 31.96 28.60
C ASN A 2 5.95 32.26 28.59
N LYS A 3 5.51 33.03 27.58
CA LYS A 3 4.12 33.51 27.45
C LYS A 3 3.11 32.36 27.46
N LEU A 4 3.41 31.26 26.77
CA LEU A 4 2.57 30.06 26.74
C LEU A 4 2.42 29.43 28.13
N THR A 5 3.52 29.20 28.83
CA THR A 5 3.52 28.60 30.18
C THR A 5 2.76 29.49 31.16
N LYS A 6 2.91 30.81 31.06
CA LYS A 6 2.17 31.79 31.89
C LYS A 6 0.68 31.70 31.62
N TRP A 7 0.28 31.69 30.36
CA TRP A 7 -1.12 31.54 29.97
C TRP A 7 -1.72 30.21 30.44
N LEU A 8 -1.03 29.09 30.21
CA LEU A 8 -1.48 27.75 30.64
C LEU A 8 -1.70 27.67 32.17
N LYS A 9 -0.86 28.34 32.97
CA LYS A 9 -1.02 28.39 34.44
C LYS A 9 -2.21 29.24 34.86
N ILE A 10 -2.37 30.44 34.28
CA ILE A 10 -3.48 31.36 34.61
C ILE A 10 -4.83 30.75 34.24
N THR A 11 -4.88 30.01 33.13
CA THR A 11 -6.10 29.37 32.61
C THR A 11 -6.31 27.94 33.10
N ASN A 12 -5.45 27.48 34.03
CA ASN A 12 -5.48 26.15 34.64
C ASN A 12 -5.63 25.00 33.62
N GLN A 13 -4.85 25.02 32.54
CA GLN A 13 -4.87 24.00 31.48
C GLN A 13 -3.89 22.83 31.75
N TYR A 14 -3.30 22.78 32.95
CA TYR A 14 -2.44 21.69 33.42
C TYR A 14 -3.25 20.73 34.31
N SER A 15 -3.01 19.42 34.18
CA SER A 15 -3.37 18.47 35.23
C SER A 15 -2.22 17.49 35.44
N THR A 16 -1.90 17.24 36.71
CA THR A 16 -1.06 16.13 37.15
C THR A 16 -1.86 14.87 37.44
N ASP A 17 -3.18 15.01 37.57
CA ASP A 17 -4.07 13.96 38.03
C ASP A 17 -4.62 13.18 36.83
N ASP A 18 -4.54 11.85 36.94
CA ASP A 18 -5.14 10.88 36.02
C ASP A 18 -6.66 10.85 36.18
N ASN A 19 -7.32 11.95 35.79
CA ASN A 19 -8.73 11.86 35.44
C ASN A 19 -8.83 11.00 34.17
N ASP A 20 -9.86 10.18 34.03
CA ASP A 20 -10.12 9.30 32.86
C ASP A 20 -10.21 10.04 31.49
N GLN A 21 -10.00 11.35 31.48
CA GLN A 21 -9.95 12.17 30.28
C GLN A 21 -8.61 11.99 29.56
N LYS A 22 -8.67 11.79 28.24
CA LYS A 22 -7.46 11.75 27.40
C LYS A 22 -6.87 13.17 27.27
N PRO A 23 -5.56 13.37 27.52
CA PRO A 23 -4.95 14.69 27.35
C PRO A 23 -4.98 15.13 25.89
N SER A 24 -5.05 16.44 25.68
CA SER A 24 -4.90 17.08 24.37
C SER A 24 -3.44 17.16 23.92
N HIS A 25 -2.53 17.34 24.88
CA HIS A 25 -1.09 17.43 24.63
C HIS A 25 -0.31 16.77 25.78
N LEU A 26 0.86 16.25 25.45
CA LEU A 26 1.87 15.83 26.41
C LEU A 26 3.06 16.78 26.31
N LEU A 27 3.64 17.14 27.46
CA LEU A 27 4.96 17.72 27.49
C LEU A 27 5.96 16.63 27.81
N LEU A 28 7.01 16.52 27.00
CA LEU A 28 8.08 15.54 27.22
C LEU A 28 8.87 15.80 28.51
N ASN A 29 8.69 16.97 29.13
CA ASN A 29 9.18 17.29 30.47
C ASN A 29 8.19 16.93 31.60
N GLY A 30 7.20 16.06 31.33
CA GLY A 30 6.46 15.31 32.36
C GLY A 30 5.06 15.81 32.68
N PHE A 31 4.57 16.86 32.02
CA PHE A 31 3.23 17.40 32.26
C PHE A 31 2.24 16.97 31.17
N LYS A 32 0.94 16.97 31.51
CA LYS A 32 -0.17 16.76 30.57
C LYS A 32 -0.98 18.06 30.44
N LEU A 33 -1.42 18.39 29.23
CA LEU A 33 -2.31 19.52 28.98
C LEU A 33 -3.69 19.05 28.50
N TYR A 34 -4.71 19.73 28.99
CA TYR A 34 -6.12 19.52 28.65
C TYR A 34 -6.70 20.79 28.05
N VAL A 35 -6.12 21.21 26.92
CA VAL A 35 -6.55 22.38 26.17
C VAL A 35 -7.96 22.12 25.62
N LYS A 36 -8.93 22.89 26.12
CA LYS A 36 -10.31 22.86 25.62
C LYS A 36 -10.39 23.37 24.19
N ASP A 37 -11.40 22.92 23.45
CA ASP A 37 -11.58 23.27 22.03
C ASP A 37 -11.69 24.78 21.79
N GLU A 38 -12.41 25.49 22.66
CA GLU A 38 -12.53 26.97 22.66
C GLU A 38 -11.19 27.70 22.86
N ASN A 39 -10.18 27.01 23.41
CA ASN A 39 -8.86 27.58 23.71
C ASN A 39 -7.76 27.13 22.74
N LEU A 40 -8.05 26.24 21.77
CA LEU A 40 -7.04 25.71 20.85
C LEU A 40 -6.41 26.82 19.99
N GLU A 41 -7.21 27.76 19.49
CA GLU A 41 -6.70 28.88 18.69
C GLU A 41 -5.75 29.78 19.51
N ILE A 42 -6.12 30.07 20.77
CA ILE A 42 -5.30 30.87 21.68
C ILE A 42 -4.02 30.11 22.04
N PHE A 43 -4.12 28.80 22.29
CA PHE A 43 -2.97 27.93 22.54
C PHE A 43 -2.00 27.97 21.35
N ASN A 44 -2.48 27.75 20.12
CA ASN A 44 -1.66 27.75 18.91
C ASN A 44 -1.00 29.10 18.69
N LYS A 45 -1.72 30.22 18.89
CA LYS A 45 -1.15 31.57 18.82
C LYS A 45 -0.02 31.77 19.84
N LYS A 46 -0.25 31.38 21.10
CA LYS A 46 0.76 31.50 22.17
C LYS A 46 1.95 30.59 21.93
N TYR A 47 1.72 29.40 21.38
CA TYR A 47 2.76 28.47 20.98
C TYR A 47 3.62 29.05 19.85
N ALA A 48 2.97 29.56 18.79
CA ALA A 48 3.60 30.21 17.64
C ALA A 48 4.48 31.41 18.06
N GLU A 49 3.98 32.27 18.95
CA GLU A 49 4.76 33.39 19.52
C GLU A 49 6.07 32.87 20.15
N VAL A 50 6.00 31.84 20.98
CA VAL A 50 7.17 31.29 21.69
C VAL A 50 8.18 30.64 20.74
N ILE A 51 7.73 29.87 19.73
CA ILE A 51 8.67 29.28 18.76
C ILE A 51 9.27 30.33 17.80
N SER A 52 8.55 31.42 17.51
CA SER A 52 9.08 32.52 16.69
C SER A 52 10.21 33.28 17.41
N GLU A 53 10.18 33.28 18.74
CA GLU A 53 11.23 33.82 19.61
C GLU A 53 12.38 32.79 19.85
N ASN A 54 12.35 31.64 19.17
CA ASN A 54 13.30 30.52 19.29
C ASN A 54 13.42 29.96 20.72
N GLU A 55 12.36 30.10 21.52
CA GLU A 55 12.29 29.54 22.86
C GLU A 55 12.01 28.03 22.83
N LYS A 56 12.55 27.30 23.82
CA LYS A 56 12.49 25.84 23.86
C LYS A 56 11.15 25.33 24.39
N LEU A 57 10.46 24.54 23.56
CA LEU A 57 9.24 23.82 23.93
C LEU A 57 9.37 22.32 23.61
N TYR A 58 8.64 21.48 24.35
CA TYR A 58 8.74 20.01 24.27
C TYR A 58 7.35 19.37 24.18
N ILE A 59 6.50 19.86 23.29
CA ILE A 59 5.07 19.52 23.24
C ILE A 59 4.81 18.49 22.14
N VAL A 60 3.95 17.53 22.47
CA VAL A 60 3.38 16.51 21.58
C VAL A 60 1.86 16.66 21.61
N GLU A 61 1.21 16.76 20.46
CA GLU A 61 -0.24 16.74 20.33
C GLU A 61 -0.74 15.31 20.44
N CYS A 62 -1.79 15.10 21.22
CA CYS A 62 -2.47 13.83 21.33
C CYS A 62 -3.62 13.75 20.33
N ARG A 63 -3.69 12.61 19.67
CA ARG A 63 -4.73 12.32 18.69
C ARG A 63 -6.11 12.21 19.35
N LYS A 64 -7.08 12.96 18.83
CA LYS A 64 -8.52 12.78 19.09
C LYS A 64 -9.08 11.60 18.26
N ASN A 65 -10.38 11.31 18.38
CA ASN A 65 -11.02 10.28 17.55
C ASN A 65 -10.97 10.63 16.06
N ILE A 66 -11.25 11.91 15.77
CA ILE A 66 -11.05 12.56 14.47
C ILE A 66 -9.87 13.51 14.60
N PHE A 67 -8.97 13.46 13.63
CA PHE A 67 -7.72 14.24 13.62
C PHE A 67 -7.34 14.53 12.17
N LYS A 68 -6.52 15.55 11.94
CA LYS A 68 -5.98 15.83 10.60
C LYS A 68 -4.95 14.78 10.24
N LEU A 69 -4.99 14.25 9.01
CA LEU A 69 -4.09 13.19 8.56
C LEU A 69 -2.63 13.67 8.60
N PHE A 70 -1.76 12.82 9.11
CA PHE A 70 -0.33 13.07 9.17
C PHE A 70 0.44 11.75 9.06
N PHE A 71 1.74 11.82 8.79
CA PHE A 71 2.65 10.68 8.87
C PHE A 71 3.95 11.09 9.59
N ASP A 72 4.44 10.25 10.49
CA ASP A 72 5.79 10.36 11.04
C ASP A 72 6.69 9.33 10.32
N LEU A 73 7.72 9.84 9.66
CA LEU A 73 8.64 9.07 8.82
C LEU A 73 10.02 9.05 9.46
N ASP A 74 10.52 7.86 9.77
CA ASP A 74 11.83 7.67 10.40
C ASP A 74 12.73 6.75 9.55
N PHE A 75 13.61 7.35 8.76
CA PHE A 75 14.54 6.62 7.89
C PHE A 75 15.83 6.27 8.64
N LEU A 76 16.32 5.03 8.49
CA LEU A 76 17.66 4.60 8.90
C LEU A 76 18.53 4.32 7.68
N LEU A 77 19.72 4.92 7.63
CA LEU A 77 20.65 4.85 6.51
C LEU A 77 22.07 4.56 7.01
N SER A 78 22.87 3.87 6.19
CA SER A 78 24.32 3.89 6.35
C SER A 78 24.88 5.23 5.91
N ASP A 79 26.07 5.59 6.41
CA ASP A 79 26.76 6.83 6.01
C ASP A 79 26.91 6.94 4.49
N GLU A 80 27.33 5.86 3.81
CA GLU A 80 27.47 5.81 2.35
C GLU A 80 26.18 6.18 1.61
N LYS A 81 25.04 5.59 2.00
CA LYS A 81 23.75 5.86 1.36
C LYS A 81 23.26 7.27 1.65
N TYR A 82 23.55 7.79 2.86
CA TYR A 82 23.18 9.14 3.22
C TYR A 82 23.97 10.18 2.42
N GLU A 83 25.26 9.97 2.21
CA GLU A 83 26.09 10.86 1.38
C GLU A 83 25.60 10.90 -0.08
N ILE A 84 25.19 9.76 -0.66
CA ILE A 84 24.57 9.73 -2.00
C ILE A 84 23.33 10.64 -2.07
N ILE A 85 22.48 10.60 -1.05
CA ILE A 85 21.28 11.44 -0.97
C ILE A 85 21.65 12.91 -0.78
N LYS A 86 22.63 13.19 0.08
CA LYS A 86 23.09 14.54 0.37
C LYS A 86 23.67 15.22 -0.85
N THR A 87 24.49 14.52 -1.64
CA THR A 87 25.00 15.03 -2.92
C THR A 87 23.87 15.40 -3.88
N LYS A 88 22.81 14.58 -3.97
CA LYS A 88 21.63 14.93 -4.78
C LYS A 88 20.94 16.20 -4.28
N ILE A 89 20.77 16.33 -2.95
CA ILE A 89 20.18 17.54 -2.34
C ILE A 89 21.03 18.78 -2.66
N GLU A 90 22.35 18.70 -2.52
CA GLU A 90 23.29 19.79 -2.81
C GLU A 90 23.26 20.21 -4.29
N ASN A 91 23.03 19.25 -5.20
CA ASN A 91 22.86 19.49 -6.63
C ASN A 91 21.44 19.95 -7.02
N ASN A 92 20.53 20.15 -6.06
CA ASN A 92 19.10 20.42 -6.30
C ASN A 92 18.41 19.35 -7.17
N GLU A 93 18.85 18.10 -7.06
CA GLU A 93 18.25 16.95 -7.73
C GLU A 93 17.19 16.29 -6.84
N GLU A 94 16.24 15.62 -7.50
CA GLU A 94 15.24 14.83 -6.80
C GLU A 94 15.91 13.63 -6.10
N ASN A 95 15.73 13.58 -4.78
CA ASN A 95 16.27 12.54 -3.93
C ASN A 95 15.19 11.55 -3.47
N ILE A 96 15.61 10.43 -2.90
CA ILE A 96 14.68 9.37 -2.55
C ILE A 96 13.65 9.80 -1.48
N PHE A 97 13.96 10.76 -0.61
CA PHE A 97 12.99 11.21 0.41
C PHE A 97 11.79 11.89 -0.23
N ILE A 98 12.02 12.81 -1.18
CA ILE A 98 10.94 13.48 -1.89
C ILE A 98 10.17 12.51 -2.79
N GLU A 99 10.84 11.56 -3.45
CA GLU A 99 10.18 10.51 -4.23
C GLU A 99 9.25 9.65 -3.33
N PHE A 100 9.71 9.30 -2.13
CA PHE A 100 8.93 8.56 -1.12
C PHE A 100 7.68 9.34 -0.70
N ILE A 101 7.84 10.65 -0.45
CA ILE A 101 6.75 11.55 -0.06
C ILE A 101 5.75 11.74 -1.21
N LYS A 102 6.22 11.89 -2.45
CA LYS A 102 5.35 11.99 -3.64
C LYS A 102 4.49 10.74 -3.84
N ILE A 103 5.04 9.56 -3.57
CA ILE A 103 4.27 8.31 -3.62
C ILE A 103 3.19 8.26 -2.51
N ILE A 104 3.48 8.79 -1.31
CA ILE A 104 2.46 8.92 -0.25
C ILE A 104 1.33 9.86 -0.71
N ASN A 105 1.66 10.98 -1.34
CA ASN A 105 0.66 11.89 -1.90
C ASN A 105 -0.18 11.24 -3.01
N ASP A 106 0.44 10.41 -3.88
CA ASP A 106 -0.30 9.65 -4.89
C ASP A 106 -1.22 8.59 -4.28
N VAL A 107 -0.83 7.98 -3.16
CA VAL A 107 -1.75 7.11 -2.41
C VAL A 107 -2.92 7.92 -1.87
N ILE A 108 -2.68 9.09 -1.29
CA ILE A 108 -3.76 9.97 -0.82
C ILE A 108 -4.68 10.36 -1.99
N TYR A 109 -4.11 10.67 -3.16
CA TYR A 109 -4.90 10.90 -4.37
C TYR A 109 -5.80 9.69 -4.70
N ASP A 110 -5.29 8.45 -4.62
CA ASP A 110 -6.16 7.28 -4.88
C ASP A 110 -7.36 7.22 -3.93
N PHE A 111 -7.21 7.70 -2.69
CA PHE A 111 -8.26 7.63 -1.68
C PHE A 111 -9.35 8.69 -1.89
N PHE A 112 -8.95 9.87 -2.34
CA PHE A 112 -9.80 11.06 -2.34
C PHE A 112 -10.05 11.65 -3.73
N GLU A 113 -9.42 11.09 -4.77
CA GLU A 113 -9.46 11.53 -6.17
C GLU A 113 -9.09 13.01 -6.38
N GLN A 114 -8.30 13.55 -5.45
CA GLN A 114 -7.74 14.89 -5.56
C GLN A 114 -6.43 14.98 -4.79
N TYR A 115 -5.55 15.88 -5.24
CA TYR A 115 -4.34 16.21 -4.51
C TYR A 115 -4.65 17.21 -3.41
N TYR A 116 -4.07 16.96 -2.23
CA TYR A 116 -4.09 17.89 -1.11
C TYR A 116 -2.73 18.55 -0.93
N ASN A 117 -2.73 19.70 -0.28
CA ASN A 117 -1.49 20.34 0.16
C ASN A 117 -0.80 19.45 1.21
N CYS A 118 0.50 19.26 1.05
CA CYS A 118 1.34 18.53 1.99
C CYS A 118 2.41 19.47 2.54
N ILE A 119 2.48 19.59 3.87
CA ILE A 119 3.50 20.37 4.56
C ILE A 119 4.51 19.40 5.13
N VAL A 120 5.78 19.55 4.76
CA VAL A 120 6.85 18.66 5.18
C VAL A 120 7.73 19.38 6.17
N THR A 121 7.85 18.81 7.36
CA THR A 121 8.79 19.28 8.39
C THR A 121 9.84 18.21 8.65
N THR A 122 11.08 18.61 8.92
CA THR A 122 12.19 17.69 9.20
C THR A 122 12.88 18.06 10.50
N ALA A 123 13.45 17.06 11.16
CA ALA A 123 14.38 17.27 12.26
C ALA A 123 15.84 17.11 11.78
N ASP A 124 16.78 17.59 12.59
CA ASP A 124 18.20 17.35 12.38
C ASP A 124 18.53 15.85 12.48
N ASP A 125 19.59 15.47 11.77
CA ASP A 125 20.05 14.09 11.68
C ASP A 125 20.53 13.60 13.04
N LYS A 126 20.30 12.32 13.32
CA LYS A 126 20.77 11.69 14.56
C LYS A 126 21.58 10.45 14.23
N LYS A 127 22.83 10.40 14.71
CA LYS A 127 23.61 9.17 14.72
C LYS A 127 23.05 8.19 15.76
N VAL A 128 22.79 6.96 15.33
CA VAL A 128 22.26 5.89 16.16
C VAL A 128 23.14 4.65 16.03
N LYS A 129 23.42 3.98 17.14
CA LYS A 129 24.15 2.70 17.14
C LYS A 129 23.15 1.56 17.13
N LYS A 130 23.22 0.72 16.10
CA LYS A 130 22.46 -0.53 16.00
C LYS A 130 23.37 -1.68 16.43
N ILE A 131 22.97 -2.36 17.49
CA ILE A 131 23.68 -3.54 17.97
C ILE A 131 23.42 -4.69 17.00
N CYS A 132 24.49 -5.23 16.43
CA CYS A 132 24.49 -6.41 15.59
C CYS A 132 25.01 -7.57 16.44
N LYS A 133 24.14 -8.53 16.74
CA LYS A 133 24.57 -9.80 17.33
C LYS A 133 24.92 -10.75 16.20
N ASP A 134 26.12 -11.32 16.26
CA ASP A 134 26.49 -12.41 15.37
C ASP A 134 25.57 -13.61 15.66
N LYS A 135 25.01 -14.21 14.60
CA LYS A 135 24.09 -15.35 14.73
C LYS A 135 24.83 -16.61 15.18
N ASP A 136 26.11 -16.73 14.83
CA ASP A 136 26.93 -17.90 15.10
C ASP A 136 27.77 -17.71 16.38
N ASN A 137 27.95 -16.46 16.84
CA ASN A 137 28.57 -16.16 18.13
C ASN A 137 27.83 -15.01 18.87
N PRO A 138 26.79 -15.33 19.67
CA PRO A 138 25.98 -14.33 20.37
C PRO A 138 26.74 -13.41 21.34
N GLU A 139 27.94 -13.82 21.78
CA GLU A 139 28.83 -13.03 22.65
C GLU A 139 29.62 -11.97 21.86
N LYS A 140 29.76 -12.14 20.53
CA LYS A 140 30.34 -11.14 19.65
C LYS A 140 29.29 -10.08 19.33
N VAL A 141 29.34 -9.00 20.09
CA VAL A 141 28.50 -7.82 19.90
C VAL A 141 29.24 -6.81 19.05
N ASP A 142 28.80 -6.63 17.81
CA ASP A 142 29.27 -5.56 16.95
C ASP A 142 28.25 -4.41 16.97
N SER A 143 28.68 -3.18 16.67
CA SER A 143 27.79 -2.03 16.59
C SER A 143 27.96 -1.32 15.26
N LYS A 144 26.89 -1.26 14.47
CA LYS A 144 26.84 -0.45 13.25
C LYS A 144 26.29 0.93 13.58
N GLU A 145 27.06 1.97 13.29
CA GLU A 145 26.55 3.34 13.35
C GLU A 145 25.70 3.62 12.10
N LEU A 146 24.54 4.22 12.30
CA LEU A 146 23.57 4.56 11.26
C LEU A 146 23.10 5.99 11.45
N ILE A 147 22.65 6.62 10.37
CA ILE A 147 22.03 7.94 10.37
C ILE A 147 20.52 7.79 10.39
N LYS A 148 19.88 8.44 11.36
CA LYS A 148 18.43 8.56 11.44
C LYS A 148 17.98 9.93 10.91
N LYS A 149 17.16 9.93 9.86
CA LYS A 149 16.52 11.13 9.28
C LYS A 149 15.01 11.05 9.46
N GLY A 150 14.43 12.06 10.10
CA GLY A 150 13.01 12.08 10.45
C GLY A 150 12.23 13.19 9.72
N PHE A 151 11.03 12.89 9.25
CA PHE A 151 10.10 13.84 8.62
C PHE A 151 8.70 13.69 9.20
N HIS A 152 7.99 14.79 9.39
CA HIS A 152 6.53 14.76 9.52
C HIS A 152 5.88 15.29 8.24
N LEU A 153 4.88 14.57 7.76
CA LEU A 153 3.99 15.01 6.69
C LEU A 153 2.66 15.42 7.30
N HIS A 154 2.17 16.60 6.94
CA HIS A 154 0.90 17.14 7.44
C HIS A 154 -0.05 17.40 6.28
N PHE A 155 -1.27 16.89 6.40
CA PHE A 155 -2.38 17.10 5.44
C PHE A 155 -3.51 17.84 6.15
N PRO A 156 -3.40 19.17 6.30
CA PRO A 156 -4.31 19.97 7.15
C PRO A 156 -5.77 19.90 6.76
N ASP A 157 -6.04 19.62 5.49
CA ASP A 157 -7.38 19.65 4.91
C ASP A 157 -7.99 18.24 4.79
N ILE A 158 -7.39 17.22 5.44
CA ILE A 158 -7.91 15.86 5.52
C ILE A 158 -8.17 15.48 6.97
N ASN A 159 -9.42 15.55 7.42
CA ASN A 159 -9.87 14.93 8.66
C ASN A 159 -10.03 13.40 8.47
N THR A 160 -9.47 12.62 9.37
CA THR A 160 -9.45 11.16 9.34
C THR A 160 -9.65 10.57 10.73
N ASN A 161 -9.77 9.24 10.80
CA ASN A 161 -9.76 8.48 12.04
C ASN A 161 -8.66 7.42 12.02
N LYS A 162 -8.50 6.69 13.14
CA LYS A 162 -7.46 5.65 13.29
C LYS A 162 -7.52 4.61 12.17
N ASN A 163 -8.70 4.10 11.85
CA ASN A 163 -8.86 3.00 10.91
C ASN A 163 -8.51 3.44 9.48
N ILE A 164 -8.99 4.62 9.07
CA ILE A 164 -8.71 5.17 7.74
C ILE A 164 -7.22 5.50 7.59
N ALA A 165 -6.60 6.12 8.60
CA ALA A 165 -5.16 6.40 8.58
C ALA A 165 -4.32 5.12 8.44
N LEU A 166 -4.71 4.03 9.13
CA LEU A 166 -4.06 2.73 9.01
C LEU A 166 -4.26 2.08 7.62
N GLU A 167 -5.43 2.25 7.00
CA GLU A 167 -5.66 1.76 5.63
C GLU A 167 -4.84 2.54 4.59
N ILE A 168 -4.78 3.88 4.70
CA ILE A 168 -3.90 4.69 3.84
C ILE A 168 -2.44 4.26 4.05
N ARG A 169 -1.98 4.13 5.30
CA ARG A 169 -0.63 3.63 5.65
C ARG A 169 -0.33 2.28 5.01
N LYS A 170 -1.27 1.33 5.07
CA LYS A 170 -1.12 -0.01 4.46
C LYS A 170 -0.92 0.09 2.95
N THR A 171 -1.65 0.97 2.27
CA THR A 171 -1.45 1.22 0.82
C THR A 171 -0.10 1.88 0.54
N CYS A 172 0.31 2.85 1.35
CA CYS A 172 1.66 3.43 1.29
C CYS A 172 2.73 2.35 1.37
N ILE A 173 2.68 1.47 2.38
CA ILE A 173 3.67 0.40 2.55
C ILE A 173 3.72 -0.51 1.32
N LYS A 174 2.55 -0.91 0.76
CA LYS A 174 2.48 -1.73 -0.46
C LYS A 174 3.22 -1.08 -1.63
N ARG A 175 2.98 0.23 -1.88
CA ARG A 175 3.62 0.96 -3.00
C ARG A 175 5.11 1.22 -2.76
N LEU A 176 5.49 1.52 -1.52
CA LEU A 176 6.84 1.92 -1.13
C LEU A 176 7.78 0.72 -0.92
N ASN A 177 7.23 -0.50 -0.81
CA ASN A 177 8.00 -1.75 -0.68
C ASN A 177 8.98 -2.01 -1.84
N LYS A 178 8.85 -1.31 -2.98
CA LYS A 178 9.89 -1.32 -4.02
C LYS A 178 11.25 -0.78 -3.54
N TYR A 179 11.29 0.07 -2.52
CA TYR A 179 12.52 0.61 -1.92
C TYR A 179 12.98 -0.13 -0.66
N LYS A 180 12.37 -1.27 -0.30
CA LYS A 180 12.65 -1.98 0.96
C LYS A 180 14.14 -2.33 1.19
N ASN A 181 14.93 -2.47 0.13
CA ASN A 181 16.35 -2.80 0.21
C ASN A 181 17.26 -1.56 0.27
N PHE A 182 16.70 -0.36 0.06
CA PHE A 182 17.47 0.87 0.07
C PHE A 182 17.77 1.31 1.51
N PHE A 183 16.82 1.18 2.44
CA PHE A 183 16.99 1.61 3.84
C PHE A 183 17.45 0.46 4.77
N GLU A 184 17.92 0.81 5.97
CA GLU A 184 18.40 -0.14 6.98
C GLU A 184 17.30 -0.60 7.95
N ASN A 185 16.13 0.06 7.89
CA ASN A 185 14.87 -0.35 8.51
C ASN A 185 13.83 -0.66 7.43
N THR A 186 12.77 -1.39 7.82
CA THR A 186 11.72 -1.77 6.85
C THR A 186 10.84 -0.56 6.52
N VAL A 187 10.14 -0.61 5.38
CA VAL A 187 9.14 0.42 5.02
C VAL A 187 8.06 0.57 6.09
N SER A 188 7.66 -0.53 6.75
CA SER A 188 6.73 -0.48 7.88
C SER A 188 7.31 0.27 9.08
N ASP A 189 8.60 0.12 9.37
CA ASP A 189 9.27 0.86 10.44
C ASP A 189 9.48 2.33 10.09
N ILE A 190 9.62 2.65 8.79
CA ILE A 190 9.74 4.03 8.32
C ILE A 190 8.44 4.78 8.56
N LEU A 191 7.29 4.23 8.13
CA LEU A 191 5.98 4.83 8.42
C LEU A 191 5.50 4.36 9.80
N ASP A 192 5.77 5.13 10.85
CA ASP A 192 5.47 4.69 12.22
C ASP A 192 3.95 4.46 12.41
N GLU A 193 3.58 3.25 12.83
CA GLU A 193 2.18 2.92 13.14
C GLU A 193 1.75 3.47 14.51
N HIS A 194 2.71 3.65 15.42
CA HIS A 194 2.43 4.00 16.81
C HIS A 194 1.76 5.36 16.94
N VAL A 195 2.05 6.30 16.04
CA VAL A 195 1.43 7.63 16.02
C VAL A 195 -0.08 7.60 15.78
N PHE A 196 -0.61 6.51 15.21
CA PHE A 196 -2.06 6.30 15.07
C PHE A 196 -2.65 5.48 16.20
N THR A 197 -1.86 4.72 16.96
CA THR A 197 -2.38 3.77 17.97
C THR A 197 -2.22 4.28 19.39
N THR A 198 -1.01 4.69 19.76
CA THR A 198 -0.59 4.89 21.16
C THR A 198 0.09 6.24 21.40
N SER A 199 0.81 6.78 20.43
CA SER A 199 1.51 8.06 20.54
C SER A 199 0.72 9.20 19.87
N GLY A 200 1.30 10.39 19.94
CA GLY A 200 0.84 11.60 19.27
C GLY A 200 1.91 12.11 18.31
N LEU A 201 1.77 13.34 17.82
CA LEU A 201 2.75 13.97 16.95
C LEU A 201 3.45 15.14 17.64
N ARG A 202 4.78 15.20 17.54
CA ARG A 202 5.54 16.35 18.08
C ARG A 202 5.24 17.59 17.23
N LEU A 203 4.84 18.69 17.88
CA LEU A 203 4.49 19.93 17.17
C LEU A 203 5.69 20.47 16.40
N THR A 204 5.40 21.17 15.30
CA THR A 204 6.41 21.91 14.55
C THR A 204 7.07 22.95 15.45
N GLY A 205 8.39 23.00 15.48
CA GLY A 205 9.19 23.82 16.40
C GLY A 205 9.46 23.19 17.77
N SER A 206 8.73 22.13 18.17
CA SER A 206 8.97 21.45 19.44
C SER A 206 10.16 20.49 19.39
N ARG A 207 11.00 20.59 20.41
CA ARG A 207 12.23 19.82 20.61
C ARG A 207 11.91 18.48 21.26
N LYS A 208 12.80 17.51 21.05
CA LYS A 208 12.76 16.24 21.77
C LYS A 208 13.42 16.40 23.13
N GLY A 209 12.84 15.77 24.15
CA GLY A 209 13.48 15.59 25.44
C GLY A 209 12.97 14.33 26.13
N HIS A 210 13.65 13.93 27.19
CA HIS A 210 13.25 12.79 28.02
C HIS A 210 13.82 12.94 29.42
N PHE A 211 13.27 12.18 30.37
CA PHE A 211 13.87 12.02 31.69
C PHE A 211 14.78 10.81 31.73
N ILE A 212 15.95 10.98 32.35
CA ILE A 212 16.82 9.85 32.69
C ILE A 212 16.15 9.06 33.83
N SER A 213 15.89 7.77 33.61
CA SER A 213 15.14 6.95 34.56
C SER A 213 15.75 6.93 35.96
N GLN A 214 17.09 6.92 36.07
CA GLN A 214 17.81 6.85 37.35
C GLN A 214 17.86 8.20 38.08
N THR A 215 18.23 9.29 37.40
CA THR A 215 18.45 10.60 38.04
C THR A 215 17.20 11.46 38.08
N LYS A 216 16.17 11.13 37.30
CA LYS A 216 14.98 11.97 37.04
C LYS A 216 15.34 13.36 36.50
N GLU A 217 16.54 13.53 35.97
CA GLU A 217 16.96 14.74 35.30
C GLU A 217 16.37 14.78 33.89
N PHE A 218 15.88 15.95 33.49
CA PHE A 218 15.36 16.18 32.15
C PHE A 218 16.51 16.52 31.19
N VAL A 219 16.60 15.79 30.08
CA VAL A 219 17.59 16.00 29.02
C VAL A 219 16.90 16.55 27.77
N ASP A 220 17.35 17.73 27.31
CA ASP A 220 17.02 18.30 26.01
C ASP A 220 17.87 17.62 24.92
N GLU A 221 17.25 16.72 24.14
CA GLU A 221 17.89 16.09 22.97
C GLU A 221 17.94 17.03 21.75
N GLY A 222 17.23 18.16 21.79
CA GLY A 222 17.09 19.10 20.69
C GLY A 222 16.28 18.58 19.51
N ARG A 223 16.70 18.92 18.29
CA ARG A 223 16.11 18.49 17.01
C ARG A 223 14.61 18.86 16.87
N PRO A 224 14.29 20.16 16.87
CA PRO A 224 12.95 20.61 16.54
C PRO A 224 12.58 20.20 15.11
N TYR A 225 11.30 19.89 14.88
CA TYR A 225 10.82 19.71 13.51
C TYR A 225 10.57 21.09 12.89
N ASN A 226 11.37 21.44 11.90
CA ASN A 226 11.27 22.72 11.20
C ASN A 226 10.67 22.51 9.80
N LEU A 227 9.98 23.52 9.29
CA LEU A 227 9.45 23.53 7.93
C LEU A 227 10.59 23.33 6.92
N LEU A 228 10.48 22.31 6.09
CA LEU A 228 11.47 21.98 5.06
C LEU A 228 10.99 22.44 3.68
N TYR A 229 9.85 21.94 3.24
CA TYR A 229 9.19 22.36 2.00
C TYR A 229 7.70 22.03 2.05
N THR A 230 7.00 22.51 1.03
CA THR A 230 5.56 22.38 0.84
C THR A 230 5.28 21.85 -0.56
N LEU A 231 4.26 20.99 -0.67
CA LEU A 231 3.83 20.41 -1.94
C LEU A 231 2.38 20.79 -2.22
N LYS A 232 2.09 21.17 -3.47
CA LYS A 232 0.74 21.39 -4.01
C LYS A 232 0.63 20.63 -5.32
N SER A 233 -0.41 19.81 -5.48
CA SER A 233 -0.54 18.91 -6.64
C SER A 233 0.69 18.03 -6.86
N ASN A 234 1.27 17.54 -5.76
CA ASN A 234 2.48 16.72 -5.72
C ASN A 234 3.79 17.40 -6.19
N GLU A 235 3.77 18.70 -6.44
CA GLU A 235 4.93 19.48 -6.86
C GLU A 235 5.35 20.50 -5.78
N HIS A 236 6.62 20.87 -5.76
CA HIS A 236 7.12 21.89 -4.84
C HIS A 236 6.38 23.22 -5.03
N ASN A 237 5.93 23.80 -3.91
CA ASN A 237 5.22 25.07 -3.92
C ASN A 237 5.97 26.10 -3.06
N LEU A 238 6.75 26.96 -3.71
CA LEU A 238 7.58 27.96 -3.03
C LEU A 238 6.77 29.08 -2.39
N ASP A 239 5.65 29.48 -3.00
CA ASP A 239 4.81 30.55 -2.45
C ASP A 239 4.23 30.16 -1.08
N MET A 240 3.68 28.94 -0.98
CA MET A 240 3.17 28.38 0.27
C MET A 240 4.29 28.17 1.31
N LEU A 241 5.49 27.82 0.87
CA LEU A 241 6.67 27.70 1.75
C LEU A 241 7.02 29.05 2.38
N GLU A 242 7.10 30.10 1.56
CA GLU A 242 7.47 31.45 2.00
C GLU A 242 6.37 32.11 2.85
N GLU A 243 5.10 31.79 2.60
CA GLU A 243 3.98 32.21 3.45
C GLU A 243 4.14 31.63 4.87
N TYR A 244 4.31 30.31 5.00
CA TYR A 244 4.44 29.66 6.30
C TYR A 244 5.74 29.99 7.04
N LYS A 245 6.82 30.38 6.33
CA LYS A 245 8.03 30.91 6.97
C LYS A 245 7.81 32.27 7.62
N LYS A 246 6.89 33.08 7.08
CA LYS A 246 6.58 34.44 7.58
C LYS A 246 5.49 34.43 8.65
N ASP A 247 4.57 33.48 8.59
CA ASP A 247 3.45 33.35 9.53
C ASP A 247 3.52 32.04 10.33
N TYR A 248 4.14 32.13 11.52
CA TYR A 248 4.24 31.00 12.46
C TYR A 248 2.88 30.55 13.01
N ILE A 249 1.91 31.45 13.12
CA ILE A 249 0.56 31.09 13.61
C ILE A 249 -0.11 30.20 12.57
N LEU A 250 -0.05 30.62 11.31
CA LEU A 250 -0.56 29.85 10.18
C LEU A 250 0.15 28.49 10.06
N LEU A 251 1.49 28.46 10.17
CA LEU A 251 2.26 27.21 10.15
C LEU A 251 1.79 26.25 11.25
N VAL A 252 1.72 26.71 12.51
CA VAL A 252 1.28 25.87 13.64
C VAL A 252 -0.15 25.39 13.46
N ASN A 253 -1.06 26.24 13.00
CA ASN A 253 -2.44 25.86 12.73
C ASN A 253 -2.56 24.80 11.62
N LYS A 254 -1.72 24.90 10.59
CA LYS A 254 -1.71 23.98 9.44
C LYS A 254 -0.92 22.69 9.70
N THR A 255 -0.04 22.64 10.71
CA THR A 255 0.66 21.41 11.13
C THR A 255 0.13 20.80 12.43
N SER A 256 -0.88 21.41 13.04
CA SER A 256 -1.62 20.80 14.15
C SER A 256 -2.43 19.60 13.63
N ILE A 257 -2.35 18.47 14.35
CA ILE A 257 -3.16 17.28 14.09
C ILE A 257 -4.52 17.34 14.78
N ILE A 258 -4.70 18.27 15.73
CA ILE A 258 -5.96 18.46 16.42
C ILE A 258 -6.92 19.20 15.48
N THR A 259 -8.15 18.67 15.39
CA THR A 259 -9.28 19.39 14.81
C THR A 259 -10.43 19.47 15.82
N ILE A 260 -11.29 20.46 15.61
CA ILE A 260 -12.60 20.59 16.26
C ILE A 260 -13.72 20.03 15.38
N ASP A 261 -13.41 19.70 14.13
CA ASP A 261 -14.36 19.10 13.20
C ASP A 261 -14.79 17.72 13.70
N ASP A 262 -16.08 17.44 13.53
CA ASP A 262 -16.72 16.17 13.89
C ASP A 262 -16.96 15.26 12.68
N TYR A 263 -16.47 15.64 11.50
CA TYR A 263 -16.61 14.90 10.25
C TYR A 263 -15.30 14.30 9.77
N ILE A 264 -15.42 13.20 9.02
CA ILE A 264 -14.33 12.57 8.29
C ILE A 264 -14.38 13.03 6.84
N THR A 265 -13.23 13.30 6.24
CA THR A 265 -13.12 13.66 4.82
C THR A 265 -13.64 12.52 3.96
N ASN A 266 -14.52 12.82 3.02
CA ASN A 266 -15.18 11.82 2.21
C ASN A 266 -14.17 11.04 1.35
N ILE A 267 -14.05 9.73 1.61
CA ILE A 267 -13.22 8.83 0.82
C ILE A 267 -13.97 8.50 -0.47
N LYS A 268 -13.34 8.78 -1.62
CA LYS A 268 -13.93 8.54 -2.95
C LYS A 268 -13.69 7.12 -3.44
N ASN A 269 -12.51 6.60 -3.14
CA ASN A 269 -12.12 5.26 -3.48
C ASN A 269 -11.26 4.75 -2.32
N ASN A 270 -11.33 3.48 -1.97
CA ASN A 270 -10.37 2.91 -1.04
C ASN A 270 -9.73 1.72 -1.74
N PRO A 271 -8.46 1.82 -2.15
CA PRO A 271 -7.75 0.73 -2.80
C PRO A 271 -7.70 -0.58 -2.00
N ASN A 272 -8.01 -0.54 -0.70
CA ASN A 272 -8.10 -1.70 0.18
C ASN A 272 -9.53 -2.14 0.50
N LEU A 273 -10.56 -1.32 0.25
CA LEU A 273 -11.94 -1.80 0.30
C LEU A 273 -12.22 -2.54 -1.00
N GLU A 274 -12.87 -3.68 -0.86
CA GLU A 274 -13.46 -4.34 -2.00
C GLU A 274 -14.53 -3.39 -2.58
N CYS A 275 -14.63 -3.33 -3.89
CA CYS A 275 -15.65 -2.54 -4.56
C CYS A 275 -17.04 -3.05 -4.15
N ASP A 276 -17.73 -2.37 -3.25
CA ASP A 276 -19.13 -2.70 -2.93
C ASP A 276 -20.06 -2.49 -4.15
N ASP A 277 -19.63 -1.70 -5.14
CA ASP A 277 -20.36 -1.50 -6.41
C ASP A 277 -20.25 -2.68 -7.39
N CYS A 278 -19.56 -3.76 -7.03
CA CYS A 278 -19.74 -5.06 -7.70
C CYS A 278 -20.74 -5.99 -7.00
N GLU A 279 -21.46 -5.53 -5.98
CA GLU A 279 -22.52 -6.26 -5.27
C GLU A 279 -23.96 -5.84 -5.61
N GLN A 280 -24.21 -5.23 -6.77
CA GLN A 280 -25.57 -5.10 -7.33
C GLN A 280 -25.81 -5.97 -8.57
N GLU A 281 -25.14 -7.11 -8.69
CA GLU A 281 -25.81 -8.26 -9.31
C GLU A 281 -26.54 -8.99 -8.19
N THR A 282 -27.84 -8.71 -8.08
CA THR A 282 -28.84 -9.45 -7.33
C THR A 282 -28.38 -10.86 -6.98
N TYR A 283 -28.21 -11.11 -5.68
CA TYR A 283 -28.23 -12.44 -5.10
C TYR A 283 -29.57 -13.12 -5.46
N ASN A 284 -29.65 -13.68 -6.66
CA ASN A 284 -30.45 -14.87 -6.84
C ASN A 284 -29.66 -15.99 -6.16
N ASN A 285 -30.15 -16.42 -5.01
CA ASN A 285 -29.71 -17.57 -4.23
C ASN A 285 -29.83 -18.92 -4.98
N ASN A 286 -29.61 -18.96 -6.29
CA ASN A 286 -29.73 -20.15 -7.13
C ASN A 286 -28.51 -20.44 -8.03
N ASP A 287 -27.45 -19.63 -8.04
CA ASP A 287 -26.26 -19.99 -8.83
C ASP A 287 -25.15 -20.68 -8.03
N ILE A 288 -25.25 -22.00 -8.04
CA ILE A 288 -24.12 -22.93 -8.21
C ILE A 288 -23.10 -22.90 -7.06
N ASN A 289 -23.53 -23.29 -5.86
CA ASN A 289 -22.62 -23.94 -4.91
C ASN A 289 -22.54 -25.47 -5.11
N ASN A 290 -23.25 -26.04 -6.08
CA ASN A 290 -23.13 -27.46 -6.43
C ASN A 290 -23.61 -27.70 -7.87
N LEU A 291 -22.71 -27.71 -8.86
CA LEU A 291 -22.89 -28.64 -9.97
C LEU A 291 -22.36 -30.00 -9.46
N PRO A 292 -23.20 -31.03 -9.28
CA PRO A 292 -22.72 -32.36 -8.95
C PRO A 292 -21.89 -32.83 -10.17
N ASN A 293 -20.58 -32.95 -9.99
CA ASN A 293 -19.56 -33.52 -10.91
C ASN A 293 -18.49 -32.57 -11.50
N SER A 294 -18.39 -31.27 -11.16
CA SER A 294 -17.23 -30.48 -11.63
C SER A 294 -16.04 -30.58 -10.66
N SER A 295 -14.87 -31.03 -11.12
CA SER A 295 -13.60 -31.08 -10.36
C SER A 295 -13.02 -29.71 -9.98
N TRP A 296 -13.67 -28.63 -10.43
CA TRP A 296 -13.23 -27.25 -10.28
C TRP A 296 -13.85 -26.60 -9.04
N LYS A 297 -12.99 -26.06 -8.17
CA LYS A 297 -13.37 -25.33 -6.96
C LYS A 297 -13.00 -23.86 -7.10
N ARG A 298 -13.90 -22.96 -6.70
CA ARG A 298 -13.59 -21.53 -6.59
C ARG A 298 -12.69 -21.30 -5.38
N LEU A 299 -11.59 -20.56 -5.57
CA LEU A 299 -10.77 -20.11 -4.44
C LEU A 299 -11.48 -18.97 -3.71
N SER A 300 -11.51 -19.05 -2.38
CA SER A 300 -11.88 -17.92 -1.53
C SER A 300 -10.88 -16.78 -1.69
N LYS A 301 -11.33 -15.53 -1.54
CA LYS A 301 -10.48 -14.35 -1.62
C LYS A 301 -9.39 -14.34 -0.52
N ASP A 302 -9.70 -14.91 0.64
CA ASP A 302 -8.80 -15.04 1.79
C ASP A 302 -7.83 -16.22 1.68
N ASP A 303 -7.99 -17.08 0.66
CA ASP A 303 -7.08 -18.20 0.46
C ASP A 303 -5.66 -17.69 0.13
N VAL A 304 -4.66 -18.17 0.86
CA VAL A 304 -3.25 -17.79 0.64
C VAL A 304 -2.82 -17.99 -0.81
N ARG A 305 -3.36 -19.01 -1.50
CA ARG A 305 -3.12 -19.25 -2.93
C ARG A 305 -3.71 -18.14 -3.78
N HIS A 306 -4.94 -17.72 -3.49
CA HIS A 306 -5.61 -16.62 -4.21
C HIS A 306 -4.82 -15.31 -4.09
N ILE A 307 -4.43 -14.96 -2.86
CA ILE A 307 -3.64 -13.77 -2.56
C ILE A 307 -2.30 -13.80 -3.32
N GLU A 308 -1.60 -14.92 -3.28
CA GLU A 308 -0.29 -15.06 -3.92
C GLU A 308 -0.39 -15.07 -5.45
N ILE A 309 -1.44 -15.68 -6.02
CA ILE A 309 -1.72 -15.65 -7.46
C ILE A 309 -1.96 -14.22 -7.95
N LEU A 310 -2.80 -13.45 -7.27
CA LEU A 310 -3.06 -12.06 -7.65
C LEU A 310 -1.85 -11.16 -7.45
N ARG A 311 -1.05 -11.41 -6.41
CA ARG A 311 0.23 -10.71 -6.20
C ARG A 311 1.19 -10.96 -7.36
N PHE A 312 1.36 -12.22 -7.77
CA PHE A 312 2.19 -12.58 -8.92
C PHE A 312 1.63 -11.96 -10.20
N PHE A 313 0.32 -12.03 -10.42
CA PHE A 313 -0.36 -11.43 -11.57
C PHE A 313 -0.04 -9.94 -11.67
N ASN A 314 -0.25 -9.19 -10.59
CA ASN A 314 -0.06 -7.74 -10.54
C ASN A 314 1.37 -7.28 -10.84
N ILE A 315 2.36 -8.09 -10.47
CA ILE A 315 3.78 -7.72 -10.59
C ILE A 315 4.31 -8.07 -11.98
N TYR A 316 3.91 -9.22 -12.53
CA TYR A 316 4.61 -9.82 -13.66
C TYR A 316 3.78 -9.87 -14.95
N VAL A 317 2.45 -9.90 -14.87
CA VAL A 317 1.58 -9.91 -16.06
C VAL A 317 1.40 -8.48 -16.55
N LYS A 318 1.99 -8.18 -17.71
CA LYS A 318 1.92 -6.86 -18.35
C LYS A 318 0.59 -6.68 -19.09
N ASP A 319 0.21 -5.43 -19.33
CA ASP A 319 -1.02 -5.03 -20.05
C ASP A 319 -2.35 -5.31 -19.33
N TYR A 320 -2.29 -5.90 -18.13
CA TYR A 320 -3.46 -6.22 -17.31
C TYR A 320 -3.22 -5.83 -15.86
N THR A 321 -4.31 -5.69 -15.10
CA THR A 321 -4.29 -5.39 -13.67
C THR A 321 -5.11 -6.41 -12.89
N ILE A 322 -4.96 -6.45 -11.57
CA ILE A 322 -5.80 -7.33 -10.74
C ILE A 322 -7.29 -6.97 -10.80
N LYS A 323 -7.63 -5.73 -11.15
CA LYS A 323 -9.03 -5.31 -11.36
C LYS A 323 -9.65 -6.05 -12.53
N ASP A 324 -8.84 -6.53 -13.47
CA ASP A 324 -9.32 -7.33 -14.59
C ASP A 324 -9.71 -8.74 -14.15
N ILE A 325 -9.32 -9.22 -12.97
CA ILE A 325 -9.57 -10.59 -12.51
C ILE A 325 -10.83 -10.65 -11.63
N LYS A 326 -11.86 -11.35 -12.12
CA LYS A 326 -13.15 -11.53 -11.43
C LYS A 326 -13.12 -12.67 -10.41
N ARG A 327 -12.56 -13.82 -10.79
CA ARG A 327 -12.64 -15.08 -10.03
C ARG A 327 -11.42 -15.93 -10.30
N VAL A 328 -11.00 -16.74 -9.33
CA VAL A 328 -9.97 -17.76 -9.54
C VAL A 328 -10.55 -19.12 -9.21
N PHE A 329 -10.44 -20.05 -10.16
CA PHE A 329 -10.82 -21.44 -9.98
C PHE A 329 -9.57 -22.32 -9.96
N TYR A 330 -9.69 -23.47 -9.32
CA TYR A 330 -8.62 -24.46 -9.22
C TYR A 330 -9.18 -25.87 -9.39
N SER A 331 -8.44 -26.73 -10.08
CA SER A 331 -8.70 -28.18 -10.16
C SER A 331 -7.53 -28.92 -9.51
N GLU A 332 -7.82 -29.66 -8.44
CA GLU A 332 -6.82 -30.51 -7.75
C GLU A 332 -6.30 -31.61 -8.67
N ASN A 333 -7.19 -32.22 -9.46
CA ASN A 333 -6.85 -33.31 -10.37
C ASN A 333 -5.92 -32.86 -11.50
N GLU A 334 -6.13 -31.65 -12.02
CA GLU A 334 -5.36 -31.12 -13.14
C GLU A 334 -4.15 -30.28 -12.68
N SER A 335 -4.09 -29.92 -11.39
CA SER A 335 -3.08 -29.01 -10.83
C SER A 335 -2.97 -27.69 -11.62
N VAL A 336 -4.13 -27.14 -12.01
CA VAL A 336 -4.26 -25.93 -12.83
C VAL A 336 -5.17 -24.92 -12.13
N TYR A 337 -4.81 -23.65 -12.21
CA TYR A 337 -5.62 -22.51 -11.81
C TYR A 337 -6.09 -21.73 -13.04
N ILE A 338 -7.31 -21.21 -12.98
CA ILE A 338 -7.92 -20.41 -14.04
C ILE A 338 -8.35 -19.08 -13.45
N LEU A 339 -7.71 -18.01 -13.92
CA LEU A 339 -8.03 -16.65 -13.53
C LEU A 339 -8.99 -16.07 -14.56
N CYS A 340 -10.18 -15.80 -14.10
CA CYS A 340 -11.27 -15.29 -14.88
C CYS A 340 -11.09 -13.81 -15.09
N SER A 341 -11.01 -13.34 -16.34
CA SER A 341 -10.86 -11.92 -16.60
C SER A 341 -12.12 -11.28 -17.14
N GLN A 342 -12.31 -9.99 -16.84
CA GLN A 342 -13.26 -9.11 -17.51
C GLN A 342 -12.65 -8.35 -18.69
N SER A 343 -11.32 -8.42 -18.87
CA SER A 343 -10.68 -7.84 -20.04
C SER A 343 -11.13 -8.54 -21.32
N LYS A 344 -11.17 -7.78 -22.40
CA LYS A 344 -11.40 -8.26 -23.77
C LYS A 344 -10.15 -8.14 -24.63
N TYR A 345 -9.07 -7.57 -24.10
CA TYR A 345 -7.82 -7.39 -24.82
C TYR A 345 -7.21 -8.77 -25.08
N CYS A 346 -6.90 -9.08 -26.34
CA CYS A 346 -6.27 -10.35 -26.70
C CYS A 346 -4.95 -10.09 -27.40
N THR A 347 -3.86 -10.50 -26.75
CA THR A 347 -2.49 -10.41 -27.30
C THR A 347 -2.30 -11.05 -28.67
N ASN A 348 -3.05 -12.12 -29.00
CA ASN A 348 -3.03 -12.72 -30.35
C ASN A 348 -3.50 -11.72 -31.43
N THR A 349 -4.49 -10.89 -31.09
CA THR A 349 -5.03 -9.87 -32.01
C THR A 349 -4.38 -8.50 -31.83
N GLY A 350 -3.75 -8.25 -30.68
CA GLY A 350 -3.23 -6.95 -30.28
C GLY A 350 -4.32 -5.89 -30.06
N LYS A 351 -5.59 -6.29 -29.87
CA LYS A 351 -6.73 -5.39 -29.66
C LYS A 351 -7.82 -6.05 -28.81
N ASN A 352 -8.85 -5.27 -28.46
CA ASN A 352 -10.03 -5.77 -27.76
C ASN A 352 -10.94 -6.55 -28.70
N HIS A 353 -11.41 -7.72 -28.25
CA HIS A 353 -12.58 -8.36 -28.84
C HIS A 353 -13.85 -7.57 -28.51
N ASN A 354 -14.84 -7.60 -29.40
CA ASN A 354 -16.11 -6.87 -29.18
C ASN A 354 -16.96 -7.52 -28.07
N SER A 355 -17.02 -8.86 -28.06
CA SER A 355 -17.99 -9.62 -27.27
C SER A 355 -17.38 -10.63 -26.32
N GLU A 356 -16.09 -10.95 -26.51
CA GLU A 356 -15.46 -12.13 -25.94
C GLU A 356 -14.39 -11.72 -24.92
N HIS A 357 -14.38 -12.37 -23.76
CA HIS A 357 -13.38 -12.14 -22.73
C HIS A 357 -12.13 -13.00 -22.96
N ILE A 358 -11.06 -12.64 -22.27
CA ILE A 358 -9.87 -13.49 -22.11
C ILE A 358 -9.86 -14.13 -20.73
N TYR A 359 -9.00 -15.11 -20.54
CA TYR A 359 -8.74 -15.71 -19.23
C TYR A 359 -7.27 -16.10 -19.15
N PHE A 360 -6.79 -16.35 -17.93
CA PHE A 360 -5.43 -16.83 -17.74
C PHE A 360 -5.42 -18.23 -17.16
N LYS A 361 -4.52 -19.05 -17.69
CA LYS A 361 -4.24 -20.41 -17.21
C LYS A 361 -2.91 -20.37 -16.48
N LEU A 362 -2.89 -20.87 -15.25
CA LEU A 362 -1.71 -20.94 -14.40
C LEU A 362 -1.47 -22.38 -13.97
N ASN A 363 -0.27 -22.90 -14.24
CA ASN A 363 0.14 -24.25 -13.88
C ASN A 363 1.64 -24.26 -13.47
N LYS A 364 2.24 -25.46 -13.38
CA LYS A 364 3.66 -25.63 -13.05
C LYS A 364 4.62 -24.93 -14.04
N ASP A 365 4.20 -24.71 -15.29
CA ASP A 365 5.05 -24.14 -16.34
C ASP A 365 5.02 -22.60 -16.30
N GLY A 366 3.90 -22.02 -15.86
CA GLY A 366 3.75 -20.57 -15.69
C GLY A 366 2.30 -20.13 -15.82
N ILE A 367 2.11 -18.82 -15.96
CA ILE A 367 0.83 -18.23 -16.38
C ILE A 367 0.86 -17.88 -17.87
N CYS A 368 -0.21 -18.17 -18.58
CA CYS A 368 -0.41 -17.73 -19.96
C CYS A 368 -1.84 -17.21 -20.17
N GLN A 369 -2.02 -16.32 -21.14
CA GLN A 369 -3.31 -15.83 -21.58
C GLN A 369 -3.92 -16.80 -22.59
N LYS A 370 -5.22 -17.06 -22.41
CA LYS A 370 -6.09 -17.74 -23.37
C LYS A 370 -7.26 -16.81 -23.71
N CYS A 371 -7.98 -17.11 -24.78
CA CYS A 371 -9.11 -16.31 -25.25
C CYS A 371 -10.37 -17.15 -25.31
N PHE A 372 -11.57 -16.58 -25.15
CA PHE A 372 -12.85 -17.29 -25.37
C PHE A 372 -13.35 -17.23 -26.83
N CYS A 373 -12.78 -16.36 -27.67
CA CYS A 373 -13.17 -16.17 -29.07
C CYS A 373 -13.21 -17.49 -29.86
N ARG A 374 -14.34 -17.76 -30.52
CA ARG A 374 -14.59 -18.97 -31.32
C ARG A 374 -14.56 -18.73 -32.82
N CYS A 375 -14.28 -17.52 -33.28
CA CYS A 375 -14.35 -17.24 -34.70
C CYS A 375 -13.28 -18.02 -35.46
N ASP A 376 -13.69 -18.76 -36.48
CA ASP A 376 -12.83 -19.49 -37.40
C ASP A 376 -12.28 -18.54 -38.48
N THR A 377 -11.55 -17.50 -38.05
CA THR A 377 -10.85 -16.57 -38.94
C THR A 377 -9.40 -16.40 -38.46
N MET A 378 -8.47 -16.19 -39.37
CA MET A 378 -7.09 -15.80 -39.03
C MET A 378 -6.84 -14.31 -39.26
N ASP A 379 -7.82 -13.60 -39.81
CA ASP A 379 -7.68 -12.19 -40.17
C ASP A 379 -7.44 -11.32 -38.92
N GLY A 380 -6.38 -10.49 -38.97
CA GLY A 380 -5.93 -9.66 -37.86
C GLY A 380 -5.40 -10.42 -36.63
N ARG A 381 -4.96 -11.68 -36.77
CA ARG A 381 -4.38 -12.51 -35.69
C ARG A 381 -2.92 -12.86 -35.98
N LYS A 382 -2.08 -12.91 -34.95
CA LYS A 382 -0.62 -13.11 -35.06
C LYS A 382 -0.20 -14.58 -34.93
N HIS A 383 -0.97 -15.40 -34.23
CA HIS A 383 -0.59 -16.75 -33.79
C HIS A 383 -1.72 -17.77 -34.05
N GLY A 384 -2.40 -17.66 -35.18
CA GLY A 384 -3.49 -18.57 -35.56
C GLY A 384 -4.83 -18.26 -34.87
N TYR A 385 -5.71 -19.26 -34.78
CA TYR A 385 -7.05 -19.07 -34.21
C TYR A 385 -6.98 -18.75 -32.72
N CYS A 386 -7.77 -17.78 -32.26
CA CYS A 386 -7.86 -17.43 -30.83
C CYS A 386 -8.37 -18.59 -29.96
N LYS A 387 -9.05 -19.59 -30.54
CA LYS A 387 -9.50 -20.77 -29.78
C LYS A 387 -8.35 -21.67 -29.34
N ASP A 388 -7.33 -21.77 -30.19
CA ASP A 388 -6.15 -22.62 -29.98
C ASP A 388 -4.98 -21.83 -29.38
N TYR A 389 -5.10 -20.50 -29.29
CA TYR A 389 -4.05 -19.61 -28.81
C TYR A 389 -3.75 -19.76 -27.32
N GLU A 390 -2.46 -19.88 -27.01
CA GLU A 390 -1.86 -19.63 -25.69
C GLU A 390 -0.76 -18.58 -25.87
N SER A 391 -0.69 -17.58 -24.99
CA SER A 391 0.47 -16.69 -24.96
C SER A 391 1.72 -17.44 -24.47
N GLU A 392 2.88 -16.82 -24.64
CA GLU A 392 4.09 -17.28 -23.98
C GLU A 392 3.86 -17.41 -22.47
N TYR A 393 4.42 -18.46 -21.87
CA TYR A 393 4.32 -18.72 -20.45
C TYR A 393 5.26 -17.79 -19.69
N LEU A 394 4.68 -17.03 -18.77
CA LEU A 394 5.44 -16.30 -17.77
C LEU A 394 5.71 -17.23 -16.57
N PRO A 395 6.98 -17.59 -16.28
CA PRO A 395 7.30 -18.62 -15.32
C PRO A 395 6.98 -18.22 -13.88
N CYS A 396 6.47 -19.17 -13.10
CA CYS A 396 6.19 -18.96 -11.68
C CYS A 396 7.46 -18.67 -10.87
N THR A 397 7.39 -17.70 -9.94
CA THR A 397 8.46 -17.47 -8.96
C THR A 397 8.61 -18.67 -8.00
N PRO A 398 9.79 -18.87 -7.37
CA PRO A 398 9.97 -19.92 -6.37
C PRO A 398 8.94 -19.86 -5.23
N GLN A 399 8.55 -18.64 -4.82
CA GLN A 399 7.52 -18.42 -3.81
C GLN A 399 6.13 -18.89 -4.28
N LEU A 400 5.72 -18.49 -5.48
CA LEU A 400 4.43 -18.91 -6.05
C LEU A 400 4.39 -20.44 -6.23
N ARG A 401 5.47 -21.05 -6.73
CA ARG A 401 5.58 -22.53 -6.88
C ARG A 401 5.39 -23.24 -5.55
N LYS A 402 6.03 -22.74 -4.48
CA LYS A 402 5.92 -23.29 -3.13
C LYS A 402 4.51 -23.18 -2.58
N VAL A 403 3.88 -22.01 -2.69
CA VAL A 403 2.51 -21.76 -2.19
C VAL A 403 1.48 -22.61 -2.93
N LEU A 404 1.63 -22.79 -4.25
CA LEU A 404 0.72 -23.59 -5.06
C LEU A 404 1.04 -25.09 -5.04
N ASN A 405 2.05 -25.52 -4.29
CA ASN A 405 2.52 -26.91 -4.21
C ASN A 405 2.87 -27.52 -5.58
N PHE A 406 3.40 -26.71 -6.50
CA PHE A 406 3.91 -27.18 -7.78
C PHE A 406 5.27 -27.85 -7.57
N LYS A 407 5.27 -29.17 -7.33
CA LYS A 407 6.50 -29.96 -7.20
C LYS A 407 7.33 -29.89 -8.48
N GLU A 408 8.65 -29.76 -8.34
CA GLU A 408 9.57 -29.92 -9.46
C GLU A 408 9.58 -31.38 -9.93
N ILE A 409 9.37 -31.59 -11.23
CA ILE A 409 9.86 -32.80 -11.89
C ILE A 409 11.36 -32.56 -12.08
N LYS A 410 12.21 -33.36 -11.41
CA LYS A 410 13.63 -33.45 -11.79
C LYS A 410 13.70 -33.99 -13.21
N VAL A 411 13.88 -33.12 -14.18
CA VAL A 411 14.13 -33.52 -15.57
C VAL A 411 15.56 -34.04 -15.63
N ASP A 412 15.69 -35.36 -15.63
CA ASP A 412 16.95 -36.03 -15.94
C ASP A 412 17.27 -35.79 -17.42
N LYS A 413 18.21 -34.88 -17.68
CA LYS A 413 18.65 -34.47 -19.02
C LYS A 413 19.27 -35.62 -19.83
N THR A 414 19.45 -36.81 -19.24
CA THR A 414 20.00 -37.98 -19.93
C THR A 414 18.97 -38.82 -20.70
N LYS A 415 17.66 -38.58 -20.54
CA LYS A 415 16.61 -39.35 -21.24
C LYS A 415 16.07 -38.74 -22.55
N ILE A 416 16.52 -37.55 -22.94
CA ILE A 416 16.01 -36.85 -24.15
C ILE A 416 16.46 -37.53 -25.47
N LEU A 417 17.41 -38.48 -25.44
CA LEU A 417 17.93 -39.13 -26.66
C LEU A 417 17.40 -40.54 -26.95
N LYS A 418 16.46 -41.08 -26.16
CA LYS A 418 15.87 -42.40 -26.44
C LYS A 418 14.39 -42.44 -26.08
N ASN A 419 13.56 -41.95 -26.98
CA ASN A 419 12.31 -42.61 -27.40
C ASN A 419 11.51 -41.66 -28.32
N ASN A 420 11.97 -41.57 -29.57
CA ASN A 420 11.03 -41.52 -30.68
C ASN A 420 10.38 -42.90 -30.76
N LYS A 421 9.15 -43.04 -30.28
CA LYS A 421 8.19 -44.03 -30.75
C LYS A 421 6.80 -43.64 -30.30
N ASN A 422 5.95 -43.47 -31.30
CA ASN A 422 4.50 -43.23 -31.23
C ASN A 422 3.85 -44.18 -30.22
N ASN A 423 2.98 -43.64 -29.37
CA ASN A 423 1.84 -44.36 -28.82
C ASN A 423 0.65 -43.42 -28.92
N ASP A 424 -0.26 -43.78 -29.83
CA ASP A 424 -1.62 -43.29 -29.92
C ASP A 424 -2.36 -43.73 -28.65
N ASP A 425 -2.50 -42.82 -27.68
CA ASP A 425 -3.51 -42.84 -26.61
C ASP A 425 -3.54 -41.47 -25.90
N ASP A 426 -3.42 -40.39 -26.69
CA ASP A 426 -3.72 -39.05 -26.19
C ASP A 426 -5.23 -38.98 -25.94
N ILE A 427 -5.62 -39.18 -24.67
CA ILE A 427 -6.88 -38.62 -24.14
C ILE A 427 -6.88 -37.18 -24.64
N ASN A 428 -7.83 -36.85 -25.52
CA ASN A 428 -7.87 -35.57 -26.22
C ASN A 428 -8.15 -34.45 -25.21
N ILE A 429 -7.08 -33.98 -24.55
CA ILE A 429 -7.07 -32.92 -23.54
C ILE A 429 -7.70 -31.65 -24.13
N ASN A 430 -7.53 -31.41 -25.43
CA ASN A 430 -8.16 -30.28 -26.13
C ASN A 430 -9.70 -30.41 -26.14
N CYS A 431 -10.25 -31.63 -26.29
CA CYS A 431 -11.69 -31.87 -26.22
C CYS A 431 -12.26 -31.64 -24.79
N LEU A 432 -11.48 -31.96 -23.75
CA LEU A 432 -11.84 -31.69 -22.35
C LEU A 432 -11.83 -30.17 -22.07
N PHE A 433 -10.81 -29.46 -22.57
CA PHE A 433 -10.72 -28.00 -22.46
C PHE A 433 -11.78 -27.26 -23.29
N ASP A 434 -12.23 -27.81 -24.42
CA ASP A 434 -13.33 -27.23 -25.21
C ASP A 434 -14.67 -27.35 -24.48
N ASN A 435 -14.93 -28.50 -23.85
CA ASN A 435 -16.12 -28.66 -22.99
C ASN A 435 -16.05 -27.73 -21.76
N LEU A 436 -14.89 -27.60 -21.12
CA LEU A 436 -14.69 -26.66 -20.01
C LEU A 436 -14.87 -25.21 -20.47
N ARG A 437 -14.33 -24.82 -21.62
CA ARG A 437 -14.52 -23.50 -22.23
C ARG A 437 -15.99 -23.19 -22.52
N MET A 438 -16.79 -24.21 -22.87
CA MET A 438 -18.24 -24.11 -23.08
C MET A 438 -19.01 -23.97 -21.76
N GLU A 439 -18.70 -24.76 -20.75
CA GLU A 439 -19.30 -24.67 -19.40
C GLU A 439 -18.99 -23.32 -18.76
N TRP A 440 -17.73 -22.92 -18.89
CA TRP A 440 -17.23 -21.63 -18.46
C TRP A 440 -17.96 -20.51 -19.19
N TYR A 441 -17.96 -20.42 -20.51
CA TYR A 441 -18.55 -19.27 -21.24
C TYR A 441 -19.88 -18.76 -20.68
N ASN A 442 -20.77 -19.69 -20.29
CA ASN A 442 -22.07 -19.38 -19.66
C ASN A 442 -21.93 -18.80 -18.24
N GLN A 443 -21.05 -19.36 -17.41
CA GLN A 443 -20.69 -18.79 -16.09
C GLN A 443 -19.97 -17.44 -16.17
N PHE A 444 -19.29 -17.12 -17.29
CA PHE A 444 -18.48 -15.90 -17.46
C PHE A 444 -19.23 -14.68 -18.00
N THR A 445 -20.33 -14.89 -18.73
CA THR A 445 -20.96 -13.82 -19.52
C THR A 445 -22.40 -13.47 -19.10
N ASN A 446 -23.00 -14.19 -18.15
CA ASN A 446 -24.41 -14.06 -17.76
C ASN A 446 -25.40 -14.13 -18.94
N LYS A 447 -25.02 -14.78 -20.06
CA LYS A 447 -25.90 -14.97 -21.23
C LYS A 447 -26.55 -16.35 -21.19
N GLU A 448 -27.86 -16.41 -21.45
CA GLU A 448 -28.58 -17.68 -21.63
C GLU A 448 -27.96 -18.51 -22.77
N LYS A 449 -28.08 -19.85 -22.65
CA LYS A 449 -27.72 -20.79 -23.72
C LYS A 449 -28.46 -20.40 -25.00
N LEU A 450 -27.75 -19.84 -25.98
CA LEU A 450 -28.28 -19.78 -27.35
C LEU A 450 -28.58 -21.23 -27.80
N PRO A 451 -29.75 -21.46 -28.43
CA PRO A 451 -30.20 -22.80 -28.77
C PRO A 451 -29.13 -23.49 -29.61
N SER A 452 -28.78 -24.72 -29.22
CA SER A 452 -27.84 -25.54 -29.97
C SER A 452 -28.32 -25.61 -31.42
N LYS A 453 -27.42 -25.31 -32.36
CA LYS A 453 -27.69 -25.47 -33.80
C LYS A 453 -28.34 -26.83 -33.99
N LYS A 454 -29.57 -26.84 -34.52
CA LYS A 454 -30.29 -28.05 -34.92
C LYS A 454 -29.31 -28.99 -35.61
N LYS A 455 -29.17 -30.21 -35.09
CA LYS A 455 -28.54 -31.31 -35.82
C LYS A 455 -29.22 -31.35 -37.18
N TYR A 456 -28.49 -31.02 -38.24
CA TYR A 456 -28.89 -31.40 -39.58
C TYR A 456 -28.89 -32.92 -39.58
N ASN A 457 -30.09 -33.51 -39.49
CA ASN A 457 -30.28 -34.90 -39.84
C ASN A 457 -29.85 -35.03 -41.30
N LYS A 458 -28.76 -35.76 -41.52
CA LYS A 458 -28.44 -36.38 -42.81
C LYS A 458 -29.71 -37.13 -43.25
N LYS A 459 -30.40 -36.61 -44.25
CA LYS A 459 -31.21 -37.46 -45.11
C LYS A 459 -30.25 -38.17 -46.07
N MET A 460 -30.48 -39.47 -46.20
CA MET A 460 -29.84 -40.39 -47.15
C MET A 460 -29.75 -39.81 -48.55
#